data_AF-A0A8I1H975-F1
#
_entry.id   AF-A0A8I1H975-F1
#
_cell.length_a   1.000
_cell.length_b   1.000
_cell.length_c   1.000
_cell.angle_alpha   90.00
_cell.angle_beta   90.00
_cell.angle_gamma   90.00
#
_symmetry.space_group_name_H-M   'P 1'
#
loop_
_entity.id
_entity.type
_entity.pdbx_description
1 polymer ?
#
loop_
_entity_poly.entity_id
_entity_poly.type
_entity_poly.pdbx_seq_one_letter_code
_entity_poly.pdbx_strand_id
1 'polypeptide(L)' 'MQNIKNIVKNLIEELTDYESEKLNDDTAIEEVGLASLDYVSVQVALKKELGINIDLNKLAEIKPNTMKDFYSFCKSFE' A
#
# COMPACT_ATOMS: atom_id res chain seq x y z
N MET A 1 12.23 -5.27 -0.42
CA MET A 1 11.67 -4.33 -1.43
C MET A 1 10.68 -4.99 -2.39
N GLN A 2 11.02 -6.11 -3.06
CA GLN A 2 10.04 -6.82 -3.90
C GLN A 2 8.83 -7.34 -3.11
N ASN A 3 9.00 -7.77 -1.85
CA ASN A 3 7.91 -8.39 -1.08
C ASN A 3 6.77 -7.43 -0.71
N ILE A 4 7.06 -6.23 -0.16
CA ILE A 4 6.02 -5.22 0.12
C ILE A 4 5.30 -4.82 -1.17
N LYS A 5 6.05 -4.51 -2.24
CA LYS A 5 5.47 -4.11 -3.53
C LYS A 5 4.54 -5.19 -4.09
N ASN A 6 4.96 -6.46 -4.05
CA ASN A 6 4.15 -7.57 -4.55
C ASN A 6 2.87 -7.75 -3.73
N ILE A 7 2.95 -7.72 -2.39
CA ILE A 7 1.77 -7.85 -1.52
C ILE A 7 0.77 -6.73 -1.80
N VAL A 8 1.24 -5.48 -1.82
CA VAL A 8 0.39 -4.32 -2.06
C VAL A 8 -0.21 -4.36 -3.46
N LYS A 9 0.58 -4.72 -4.48
CA LYS A 9 0.12 -4.85 -5.86
C LYS A 9 -0.98 -5.90 -6.00
N ASN A 10 -0.81 -7.07 -5.39
CA ASN A 10 -1.82 -8.13 -5.42
C ASN A 10 -3.11 -7.68 -4.72
N LEU A 11 -2.99 -7.01 -3.57
CA LEU A 11 -4.16 -6.49 -2.86
C LEU A 11 -4.88 -5.38 -3.63
N ILE A 12 -4.14 -4.52 -4.33
CA ILE A 12 -4.76 -3.51 -5.19
C ILE A 12 -5.58 -4.17 -6.30
N GLU A 13 -5.05 -5.22 -6.94
CA GLU A 13 -5.76 -5.99 -7.96
C GLU A 13 -7.02 -6.68 -7.41
N GLU A 14 -6.98 -7.14 -6.16
CA GLU A 14 -8.09 -7.83 -5.51
C GLU A 14 -9.17 -6.88 -4.96
N LEU A 15 -8.76 -5.71 -4.45
CA LEU A 15 -9.63 -4.77 -3.74
C LEU A 15 -10.18 -3.66 -4.63
N THR A 16 -9.54 -3.41 -5.77
CA THR A 16 -9.89 -2.30 -6.68
C THR A 16 -9.97 -2.80 -8.11
N ASP A 17 -10.64 -2.04 -8.98
CA ASP A 17 -10.63 -2.31 -10.43
C ASP A 17 -9.33 -1.84 -11.11
N TYR A 18 -8.29 -1.46 -10.35
CA TYR A 18 -7.04 -0.97 -10.90
C TYR A 18 -6.18 -2.11 -11.44
N GLU A 19 -5.80 -2.02 -12.72
CA GLU A 19 -4.91 -2.97 -13.36
C GLU A 19 -3.50 -2.92 -12.74
N SER A 20 -3.16 -3.96 -12.00
CA SER A 20 -1.90 -4.04 -11.25
C SER A 20 -0.65 -3.94 -12.15
N GLU A 21 -0.77 -4.29 -13.43
CA GLU A 21 0.28 -4.11 -14.45
C GLU A 21 0.62 -2.64 -14.74
N LYS A 22 -0.33 -1.72 -14.57
CA LYS A 22 -0.14 -0.28 -14.75
C LYS A 22 0.45 0.40 -13.51
N LEU A 23 0.40 -0.29 -12.37
CA LEU A 23 0.88 0.21 -11.09
C LEU A 23 2.40 0.37 -11.12
N ASN A 24 2.87 1.60 -10.93
CA ASN A 24 4.28 1.94 -10.86
C ASN A 24 4.54 2.91 -9.70
N ASP A 25 5.80 3.28 -9.50
CA ASP A 25 6.22 4.10 -8.36
C ASP A 25 5.64 5.53 -8.40
N ASP A 26 5.36 6.05 -9.59
CA ASP A 26 4.83 7.40 -9.80
C ASP A 26 3.30 7.43 -9.85
N THR A 27 2.62 6.27 -9.87
CA THR A 27 1.15 6.18 -9.81
C THR A 27 0.63 6.91 -8.58
N ALA A 28 -0.36 7.79 -8.77
CA ALA A 28 -0.96 8.52 -7.67
C ALA A 28 -1.88 7.59 -6.88
N ILE A 29 -1.88 7.70 -5.56
CA ILE A 29 -2.68 6.82 -4.69
C ILE A 29 -4.18 7.00 -4.94
N GLU A 30 -4.61 8.22 -5.26
CA GLU A 30 -5.99 8.53 -5.62
C GLU A 30 -6.44 7.81 -6.91
N GLU A 31 -5.52 7.55 -7.84
CA GLU A 31 -5.83 6.82 -9.09
C GLU A 31 -6.11 5.33 -8.83
N VAL A 32 -5.51 4.78 -7.77
CA VAL A 32 -5.71 3.38 -7.39
C VAL A 32 -7.09 3.17 -6.76
N GLY A 33 -7.67 4.20 -6.14
CA GLY A 33 -9.02 4.13 -5.58
C GLY A 33 -9.13 3.39 -4.24
N LEU A 34 -8.05 3.35 -3.44
CA LEU A 34 -8.07 2.73 -2.12
C LEU A 34 -8.95 3.53 -1.14
N ALA A 35 -9.96 2.89 -0.58
CA ALA A 35 -10.77 3.41 0.52
C ALA A 35 -10.09 3.14 1.87
N SER A 36 -10.58 3.79 2.93
CA SER A 36 -10.01 3.63 4.29
C SER A 36 -9.98 2.18 4.78
N LEU A 37 -10.97 1.36 4.39
CA LEU A 37 -11.01 -0.07 4.73
C LEU A 37 -9.94 -0.89 3.99
N ASP A 38 -9.55 -0.48 2.79
CA ASP A 38 -8.54 -1.19 2.00
C ASP A 38 -7.15 -1.04 2.63
N TYR A 39 -6.85 0.13 3.21
CA TYR A 39 -5.62 0.31 3.99
C TYR A 39 -5.54 -0.60 5.21
N VAL A 40 -6.68 -0.93 5.83
CA VAL A 40 -6.75 -1.92 6.91
C VAL A 40 -6.41 -3.30 6.38
N SER A 41 -6.95 -3.69 5.22
CA SER A 41 -6.61 -4.96 4.56
C SER A 41 -5.12 -5.05 4.24
N VAL A 42 -4.52 -3.97 3.73
CA VAL A 42 -3.06 -3.88 3.48
C VAL A 42 -2.26 -4.01 4.76
N GLN A 43 -2.64 -3.31 5.84
CA GLN A 43 -1.98 -3.43 7.14
C GLN A 43 -2.01 -4.88 7.64
N VAL A 44 -3.18 -5.54 7.58
CA VAL A 44 -3.34 -6.93 8.02
C VAL A 44 -2.47 -7.89 7.20
N ALA A 45 -2.41 -7.71 5.88
CA ALA A 45 -1.61 -8.54 4.99
C ALA A 45 -0.11 -8.37 5.24
N LEU A 46 0.38 -7.13 5.33
CA LEU A 46 1.79 -6.84 5.62
C LEU A 46 2.21 -7.43 6.99
N LYS A 47 1.31 -7.39 7.98
CA LYS A 47 1.56 -7.99 9.29
C LYS A 47 1.62 -9.52 9.23
N LYS A 48 0.74 -10.15 8.45
CA LYS A 48 0.70 -11.63 8.31
C LYS A 48 1.89 -12.16 7.53
N GLU A 49 2.19 -11.55 6.39
CA GLU A 49 3.19 -12.06 5.44
C GLU A 49 4.62 -11.67 5.83
N LEU A 50 4.80 -10.47 6.40
CA LEU A 50 6.13 -9.91 6.67
C LEU A 50 6.37 -9.55 8.14
N GLY A 51 5.37 -9.69 9.02
CA GLY A 51 5.46 -9.23 10.41
C GLY A 51 5.44 -7.71 10.58
N ILE A 52 5.21 -6.95 9.50
CA ILE A 52 5.26 -5.48 9.49
C ILE A 52 3.94 -4.92 10.00
N ASN A 53 3.98 -4.14 11.07
CA ASN A 53 2.79 -3.49 11.64
C ASN A 53 2.82 -1.98 11.37
N ILE A 54 2.32 -1.56 10.21
CA ILE A 54 2.23 -0.14 9.83
C ILE A 54 1.22 0.61 10.70
N ASP A 55 1.43 1.91 10.91
CA ASP A 55 0.53 2.78 11.67
C ASP A 55 -0.33 3.65 10.75
N LEU A 56 -1.61 3.30 10.58
CA LEU A 56 -2.51 4.02 9.68
C LEU A 56 -2.78 5.48 10.11
N ASN A 57 -2.58 5.83 11.38
CA ASN A 57 -2.68 7.22 11.82
C ASN A 57 -1.52 8.04 11.24
N LYS A 58 -0.29 7.51 11.31
CA LYS A 58 0.89 8.14 10.70
C LYS A 58 0.77 8.21 9.18
N LEU A 59 0.18 7.19 8.55
CA LEU A 59 -0.10 7.20 7.12
C LEU A 59 -1.00 8.40 6.74
N ALA A 60 -2.05 8.64 7.53
CA ALA A 60 -2.96 9.77 7.32
C ALA A 60 -2.32 11.14 7.58
N GLU A 61 -1.32 11.22 8.46
CA GLU A 61 -0.55 12.45 8.73
C GLU A 61 0.37 12.82 7.57
N ILE A 62 1.10 11.85 7.02
CA ILE A 62 2.07 12.11 5.95
C ILE A 62 1.41 12.31 4.58
N LYS A 63 0.18 11.83 4.40
CA LYS A 63 -0.62 11.94 3.16
C LYS A 63 0.21 11.61 1.92
N PRO A 64 0.58 10.33 1.74
CA PRO A 64 1.40 9.95 0.60
C PRO A 64 0.67 10.28 -0.70
N ASN A 65 1.39 10.81 -1.68
CA ASN A 65 0.80 11.21 -2.96
C ASN A 65 0.94 10.07 -3.98
N THR A 66 2.08 9.37 -3.93
CA THR A 66 2.44 8.32 -4.90
C THR A 66 2.60 6.95 -4.24
N MET A 67 2.52 5.90 -5.04
CA MET A 67 2.81 4.53 -4.57
C MET A 67 4.23 4.40 -4.00
N LYS A 68 5.20 5.14 -4.54
CA LYS A 68 6.56 5.21 -3.96
C LYS A 68 6.56 5.73 -2.53
N ASP A 69 5.78 6.77 -2.25
CA ASP A 69 5.66 7.32 -0.90
C ASP A 69 5.05 6.27 0.04
N PHE A 70 4.02 5.57 -0.43
CA PHE A 70 3.38 4.49 0.33
C PHE A 70 4.35 3.34 0.62
N TYR A 71 5.08 2.84 -0.38
CA TYR A 71 6.07 1.78 -0.18
C TYR A 71 7.19 2.21 0.77
N SER A 72 7.63 3.48 0.66
CA SER A 72 8.65 4.04 1.54
C SER A 72 8.15 4.16 2.97
N PHE A 73 6.89 4.54 3.16
CA PHE A 73 6.24 4.54 4.46
C PHE A 73 6.18 3.13 5.06
N CYS A 74 5.65 2.13 4.34
CA CYS A 74 5.58 0.76 4.83
C CYS A 74 6.95 0.21 5.22
N LYS A 75 7.98 0.54 4.44
CA LYS A 75 9.37 0.15 4.70
C LYS A 75 9.93 0.74 6.00
N SER A 76 9.45 1.89 6.45
CA SER A 76 9.91 2.47 7.72
C SER A 76 9.56 1.62 8.96
N PHE A 77 8.79 0.55 8.77
CA PHE A 77 8.39 -0.42 9.79
C PHE A 77 8.98 -1.84 9.55
N GLU A 78 9.82 -2.03 8.53
CA GLU A 78 10.68 -3.24 8.37
C GLU A 78 11.80 -3.25 9.43
#